data_AF-A0A5S5DCU3-F1
#
_entry.id   AF-A0A5S5DCU3-F1
#
_cell.length_a   1.000
_cell.length_b   1.000
_cell.length_c   1.000
_cell.angle_alpha   90.00
_cell.angle_beta   90.00
_cell.angle_gamma   90.00
#
_symmetry.space_group_name_H-M   'P 1'
#
loop_
_entity.id
_entity.type
_entity.pdbx_description
1 polymer ?
#
loop_
_entity_poly.entity_id
_entity_poly.type
_entity_poly.pdbx_seq_one_letter_code
_entity_poly.pdbx_strand_id
1 'polypeptide(L)'
;MKIKERIQKLVDVNSYRMAVYQWAVEALNEYQEVHLRYTFQQYVAESQMFINQLLAHAAEDNMRLEQGQQAKVVAIKAPAGPAYVKGDTCAILERCMAGESTCKEKYQEAIDTIEDDRTAVAHVIRQQAELQYMAYNHMKTLVECNSYHTQAG
;
A
#
# COMPACT_ATOMS: atom_id res chain seq x y z
N MET A 1 11.32 9.25 16.00
CA MET A 1 9.99 8.60 16.12
C MET A 1 10.18 7.29 16.88
N LYS A 2 9.39 7.04 17.93
CA LYS A 2 9.53 5.81 18.73
C LYS A 2 9.09 4.60 17.90
N ILE A 3 9.67 3.43 18.14
CA ILE A 3 9.38 2.21 17.37
C ILE A 3 7.88 1.90 17.27
N LYS A 4 7.14 2.05 18.38
CA LYS A 4 5.68 1.90 18.43
C LYS A 4 4.96 2.81 17.43
N GLU A 5 5.34 4.08 17.37
CA GLU A 5 4.75 5.07 16.44
C GLU A 5 5.06 4.72 14.99
N ARG A 6 6.26 4.15 14.72
CA ARG A 6 6.62 3.64 13.39
C ARG A 6 5.70 2.52 12.97
N ILE A 7 5.58 1.49 13.81
CA ILE A 7 4.75 0.32 13.53
C ILE A 7 3.31 0.76 13.27
N GLN A 8 2.76 1.60 14.16
CA GLN A 8 1.40 2.10 14.02
C GLN A 8 1.19 2.80 12.66
N LYS A 9 2.08 3.72 12.32
CA LYS A 9 2.01 4.48 11.06
C LYS A 9 2.14 3.59 9.83
N LEU A 10 2.99 2.58 9.89
CA LEU A 10 3.17 1.62 8.80
C LEU A 10 1.97 0.69 8.65
N VAL A 11 1.37 0.23 9.76
CA VAL A 11 0.09 -0.51 9.72
C VAL A 11 -1.01 0.34 9.09
N ASP A 12 -1.12 1.61 9.48
CA ASP A 12 -2.13 2.52 8.94
C ASP A 12 -1.94 2.75 7.43
N VAL A 13 -0.71 2.99 6.97
CA VAL A 13 -0.47 3.24 5.54
C VAL A 13 -0.61 1.98 4.67
N ASN A 14 -0.25 0.80 5.17
CA ASN A 14 -0.49 -0.46 4.46
C ASN A 14 -1.98 -0.78 4.40
N SER A 15 -2.74 -0.45 5.43
CA SER A 15 -4.20 -0.62 5.43
C SER A 15 -4.84 0.29 4.37
N TYR A 16 -4.37 1.53 4.27
CA TYR A 16 -4.78 2.46 3.23
C TYR A 16 -4.42 1.94 1.82
N ARG A 17 -3.18 1.48 1.63
CA ARG A 17 -2.71 0.87 0.37
C ARG A 17 -3.58 -0.31 -0.04
N MET A 18 -3.90 -1.21 0.90
CA MET A 18 -4.78 -2.35 0.68
C MET A 18 -6.17 -1.92 0.19
N ALA A 19 -6.77 -0.93 0.85
CA ALA A 19 -8.07 -0.39 0.46
C ALA A 19 -8.09 0.25 -0.94
N VAL A 20 -7.01 0.94 -1.33
CA VAL A 20 -6.86 1.50 -2.68
C VAL A 20 -6.88 0.39 -3.73
N TYR A 21 -6.14 -0.70 -3.51
CA TYR A 21 -6.11 -1.80 -4.47
C TYR A 21 -7.38 -2.63 -4.47
N GLN A 22 -8.03 -2.83 -3.32
CA GLN A 22 -9.34 -3.48 -3.25
C GLN A 22 -10.37 -2.74 -4.11
N TRP A 23 -10.40 -1.41 -3.99
CA TRP A 23 -11.22 -0.55 -4.83
C TRP A 23 -10.84 -0.64 -6.31
N ALA A 24 -9.56 -0.66 -6.64
CA ALA A 24 -9.09 -0.75 -8.02
C ALA A 24 -9.59 -2.06 -8.68
N VAL A 25 -9.55 -3.18 -7.96
CA VAL A 25 -10.09 -4.46 -8.42
C VAL A 25 -11.59 -4.37 -8.74
N GLU A 26 -12.36 -3.66 -7.91
CA GLU A 26 -13.81 -3.45 -8.13
C GLU A 26 -14.10 -2.48 -9.29
N ALA A 27 -13.24 -1.47 -9.45
CA ALA A 27 -13.39 -0.42 -10.47
C ALA A 27 -13.00 -0.88 -11.88
N LEU A 28 -12.14 -1.90 -12.00
CA LEU A 28 -11.80 -2.52 -13.29
C LEU A 28 -13.04 -3.13 -13.95
N ASN A 29 -13.10 -3.03 -15.29
CA ASN A 29 -14.09 -3.76 -16.06
C ASN A 29 -13.86 -5.29 -15.92
N GLU A 30 -14.92 -6.09 -15.92
CA GLU A 30 -14.83 -7.53 -15.60
C GLU A 30 -14.14 -8.35 -16.70
N TYR A 31 -14.21 -7.87 -17.95
CA TYR A 31 -13.74 -8.61 -19.14
C TYR A 31 -12.48 -8.04 -19.77
N GLN A 32 -11.96 -6.91 -19.26
CA GLN A 32 -10.75 -6.26 -19.73
C GLN A 32 -9.77 -6.18 -18.55
N GLU A 33 -8.47 -6.15 -18.82
CA GLU A 33 -7.44 -5.93 -17.78
C GLU A 33 -7.23 -7.05 -16.75
N VAL A 34 -7.31 -8.32 -17.17
CA VAL A 34 -7.04 -9.49 -16.31
C VAL A 34 -5.67 -9.40 -15.61
N HIS A 35 -4.65 -8.89 -16.32
CA HIS A 35 -3.33 -8.68 -15.76
C HIS A 35 -3.32 -7.64 -14.64
N LEU A 36 -3.97 -6.48 -14.82
CA LEU A 36 -4.06 -5.46 -13.78
C LEU A 36 -4.83 -5.97 -12.56
N ARG A 37 -5.91 -6.73 -12.78
CA ARG A 37 -6.67 -7.34 -11.69
C ARG A 37 -5.78 -8.24 -10.84
N TYR A 38 -4.97 -9.09 -11.48
CA TYR A 38 -4.03 -9.97 -10.78
C TYR A 38 -2.98 -9.15 -10.03
N THR A 39 -2.38 -8.13 -10.66
CA THR A 39 -1.41 -7.24 -10.01
C THR A 39 -1.99 -6.52 -8.79
N PHE A 40 -3.20 -5.97 -8.88
CA PHE A 40 -3.83 -5.29 -7.75
C PHE A 40 -4.14 -6.27 -6.61
N GLN A 41 -4.59 -7.50 -6.92
CA GLN A 41 -4.78 -8.54 -5.90
C GLN A 41 -3.47 -8.95 -5.22
N GLN A 42 -2.35 -9.00 -5.96
CA GLN A 42 -1.03 -9.23 -5.37
C GLN A 42 -0.66 -8.14 -4.37
N TYR A 43 -0.93 -6.87 -4.69
CA TYR A 43 -0.64 -5.76 -3.78
C TYR A 43 -1.57 -5.67 -2.58
N VAL A 44 -2.81 -6.15 -2.69
CA VAL A 44 -3.68 -6.39 -1.53
C VAL A 44 -3.03 -7.42 -0.59
N ALA A 45 -2.62 -8.57 -1.13
CA ALA A 45 -2.03 -9.65 -0.35
C ALA A 45 -0.71 -9.24 0.30
N GLU A 46 0.15 -8.52 -0.42
CA GLU A 46 1.41 -7.98 0.11
C GLU A 46 1.16 -6.98 1.26
N SER A 47 0.22 -6.06 1.08
CA SER A 47 -0.12 -5.09 2.13
C SER A 47 -0.63 -5.78 3.40
N GLN A 48 -1.46 -6.81 3.25
CA GLN A 48 -1.94 -7.62 4.38
C GLN A 48 -0.80 -8.39 5.07
N MET A 49 0.13 -8.93 4.30
CA MET A 49 1.32 -9.60 4.84
C MET A 49 2.16 -8.61 5.67
N PHE A 50 2.40 -7.39 5.16
CA PHE A 50 3.16 -6.37 5.88
C PHE A 50 2.50 -5.99 7.20
N ILE A 51 1.18 -5.77 7.19
CA ILE A 51 0.40 -5.51 8.40
C ILE A 51 0.59 -6.62 9.42
N ASN A 52 0.45 -7.89 9.01
CA ASN A 52 0.56 -9.03 9.92
C ASN A 52 1.95 -9.14 10.56
N GLN A 53 3.01 -8.93 9.79
CA GLN A 53 4.39 -8.96 10.28
C GLN A 53 4.65 -7.84 11.30
N LEU A 54 4.19 -6.62 11.00
CA LEU A 54 4.32 -5.47 11.89
C LEU A 54 3.56 -5.66 13.21
N LEU A 55 2.34 -6.21 13.14
CA LEU A 55 1.54 -6.52 14.33
C LEU A 55 2.15 -7.63 15.19
N ALA A 56 2.78 -8.64 14.57
CA ALA A 56 3.46 -9.71 15.28
C ALA A 56 4.60 -9.14 16.16
N HIS A 57 5.44 -8.27 15.60
CA HIS A 57 6.51 -7.62 16.38
C HIS A 57 5.99 -6.68 17.46
N ALA A 58 4.89 -5.97 17.22
CA ALA A 58 4.27 -5.17 18.27
C ALA A 58 3.80 -6.03 19.46
N ALA A 59 3.27 -7.21 19.20
CA ALA A 59 2.81 -8.14 20.23
C ALA A 59 3.98 -8.73 21.03
N GLU A 60 5.07 -9.12 20.37
CA GLU A 60 6.29 -9.64 21.01
C GLU A 60 6.88 -8.67 22.04
N ASP A 61 6.87 -7.37 21.75
CA ASP A 61 7.38 -6.31 22.61
C ASP A 61 6.34 -5.77 23.61
N ASN A 62 5.19 -6.45 23.79
CA ASN A 62 4.06 -6.00 24.61
C ASN A 62 3.58 -4.57 24.27
N MET A 63 3.76 -4.13 23.02
CA MET A 63 3.33 -2.82 22.58
C MET A 63 1.81 -2.82 22.42
N ARG A 64 1.12 -2.07 23.29
CA ARG A 64 -0.30 -1.75 23.09
C ARG A 64 -0.43 -0.72 21.96
N LEU A 65 -0.53 -1.20 20.72
CA LEU A 65 -1.07 -0.39 19.63
C LEU A 65 -2.51 0.05 20.00
N GLU A 66 -2.96 1.20 19.50
CA GLU A 66 -4.28 1.70 19.90
C GLU A 66 -5.36 0.67 19.54
N GLN A 67 -6.06 0.19 20.59
CA GLN A 67 -7.04 -0.89 20.48
C GLN A 67 -8.20 -0.46 19.58
N GLY A 68 -8.44 -1.23 18.50
CA GLY A 68 -9.58 -1.03 17.59
C GLY A 68 -9.21 -1.08 16.10
N GLN A 69 -7.93 -1.09 15.74
CA GLN A 69 -7.51 -0.95 14.34
C GLN A 69 -7.49 -2.22 13.51
N GLN A 70 -7.41 -3.43 14.07
CA GLN A 70 -7.63 -4.65 13.28
C GLN A 70 -9.01 -4.65 12.59
N ALA A 71 -10.04 -4.10 13.25
CA ALA A 71 -11.37 -3.90 12.67
C ALA A 71 -11.45 -2.69 11.71
N LYS A 72 -10.58 -1.69 11.90
CA LYS A 72 -10.53 -0.47 11.08
C LYS A 72 -9.75 -0.69 9.77
N VAL A 73 -8.74 -1.55 9.75
CA VAL A 73 -8.03 -2.05 8.55
C VAL A 73 -9.03 -2.62 7.54
N VAL A 74 -10.05 -3.34 8.02
CA VAL A 74 -11.13 -3.94 7.21
C VAL A 74 -12.17 -2.89 6.76
N ALA A 75 -12.24 -1.74 7.43
CA ALA A 75 -13.25 -0.71 7.20
C ALA A 75 -12.74 0.53 6.44
N ILE A 76 -11.46 0.55 6.01
CA ILE A 76 -10.96 1.63 5.16
C ILE A 76 -11.64 1.49 3.79
N LYS A 77 -12.72 2.25 3.60
CA LYS A 77 -13.26 2.51 2.27
C LYS A 77 -12.20 3.29 1.50
N ALA A 78 -12.08 3.00 0.20
CA ALA A 78 -11.27 3.79 -0.72
C ALA A 78 -11.50 5.29 -0.46
N PRO A 79 -10.47 6.16 -0.57
CA PRO A 79 -10.62 7.58 -0.32
C PRO A 79 -11.84 8.18 -1.06
N ALA A 80 -12.52 9.16 -0.46
CA ALA A 80 -13.51 9.92 -1.19
C ALA A 80 -12.83 10.57 -2.41
N GLY A 81 -13.37 10.32 -3.60
CA GLY A 81 -12.86 10.86 -4.85
C GLY A 81 -14.02 11.23 -5.77
N PRO A 82 -13.77 11.98 -6.86
CA PRO A 82 -14.81 12.31 -7.84
C PRO A 82 -15.49 11.04 -8.34
N ALA A 83 -16.75 11.17 -8.80
CA ALA A 83 -17.48 10.07 -9.41
C ALA A 83 -16.62 9.44 -10.51
N TYR A 84 -16.26 8.16 -10.36
CA TYR A 84 -15.42 7.45 -11.31
C TYR A 84 -16.30 6.72 -12.33
N VAL A 85 -15.81 6.62 -13.56
CA VAL A 85 -16.43 5.77 -14.59
C VAL A 85 -15.80 4.39 -14.45
N LYS A 86 -16.61 3.35 -14.20
CA LYS A 86 -16.13 1.96 -14.16
C LYS A 86 -15.42 1.65 -15.49
N GLY A 87 -14.21 1.11 -15.40
CA GLY A 87 -13.38 0.81 -16.58
C GLY A 87 -12.51 1.96 -17.10
N ASP A 88 -12.45 3.11 -16.43
CA ASP A 88 -11.42 4.13 -16.72
C ASP A 88 -10.07 3.69 -16.14
N THR A 89 -9.34 2.88 -16.91
CA THR A 89 -8.04 2.33 -16.51
C THR A 89 -7.03 3.42 -16.19
N CYS A 90 -7.05 4.56 -16.88
CA CYS A 90 -6.17 5.70 -16.59
C CYS A 90 -6.40 6.22 -15.17
N ALA A 91 -7.64 6.59 -14.84
CA ALA A 91 -7.99 7.13 -13.54
C ALA A 91 -7.75 6.12 -12.39
N ILE A 92 -7.93 4.83 -12.67
CA ILE A 92 -7.64 3.76 -11.71
C ILE A 92 -6.13 3.69 -11.43
N LEU A 93 -5.29 3.66 -12.47
CA LEU A 93 -3.83 3.59 -12.33
C LEU A 93 -3.25 4.83 -11.64
N GLU A 94 -3.71 6.03 -11.98
CA GLU A 94 -3.29 7.28 -11.33
C GLU A 94 -3.59 7.27 -9.83
N ARG A 95 -4.76 6.74 -9.45
CA ARG A 95 -5.14 6.64 -8.05
C ARG A 95 -4.33 5.60 -7.28
N CYS A 96 -4.04 4.45 -7.89
CA CYS A 96 -3.11 3.47 -7.33
C CYS A 96 -1.72 4.08 -7.13
N MET A 97 -1.24 4.85 -8.11
CA MET A 97 0.06 5.53 -8.05
C MET A 97 0.14 6.56 -6.91
N ALA A 98 -0.92 7.35 -6.70
CA ALA A 98 -1.00 8.26 -5.55
C ALA A 98 -0.98 7.49 -4.21
N GLY A 99 -1.64 6.33 -4.17
CA GLY A 99 -1.58 5.39 -3.06
C GLY A 99 -0.15 4.90 -2.76
N GLU A 100 0.58 4.48 -3.80
CA GLU A 100 1.97 4.03 -3.68
C GLU A 100 2.94 5.16 -3.29
N SER A 101 2.74 6.38 -3.79
CA SER A 101 3.56 7.53 -3.37
C SER A 101 3.40 7.79 -1.88
N THR A 102 2.14 7.80 -1.40
CA THR A 102 1.84 7.98 0.03
C THR A 102 2.48 6.87 0.86
N CYS A 103 2.38 5.62 0.41
CA CYS A 103 2.97 4.47 1.12
C CYS A 103 4.51 4.59 1.19
N LYS A 104 5.14 4.88 0.06
CA LYS A 104 6.60 5.07 -0.06
C LYS A 104 7.10 6.17 0.87
N GLU A 105 6.45 7.33 0.90
CA GLU A 105 6.82 8.44 1.78
C GLU A 105 6.79 8.03 3.26
N LYS A 106 5.76 7.27 3.68
CA LYS A 106 5.66 6.82 5.06
C LYS A 106 6.70 5.77 5.43
N TYR A 107 7.08 4.89 4.51
CA TYR A 107 8.23 3.99 4.71
C TYR A 107 9.54 4.77 4.78
N GLN A 108 9.77 5.74 3.89
CA GLN A 108 10.97 6.58 3.89
C GLN A 108 11.13 7.32 5.22
N GLU A 109 10.06 7.98 5.69
CA GLU A 109 10.03 8.63 7.01
C GLU A 109 10.32 7.64 8.16
N ALA A 110 9.89 6.39 8.03
CA ALA A 110 10.09 5.33 9.01
C ALA A 110 11.50 4.72 8.97
N ILE A 111 12.25 4.80 7.88
CA ILE A 111 13.64 4.35 7.82
C ILE A 111 14.62 5.49 8.12
N ASP A 112 14.35 6.72 7.69
CA ASP A 112 15.27 7.87 7.86
C ASP A 112 15.57 8.19 9.33
N THR A 113 14.64 7.83 10.21
CA THR A 113 14.74 8.15 11.63
C THR A 113 14.99 6.91 12.50
N ILE A 114 15.22 5.73 11.89
CA ILE A 114 15.45 4.50 12.63
C ILE A 114 16.88 4.50 13.19
N GLU A 115 17.03 4.51 14.51
CA GLU A 115 18.33 4.73 15.17
C GLU A 115 19.08 3.41 15.46
N ASP A 116 18.38 2.28 15.54
CA ASP A 116 18.98 0.98 15.90
C ASP A 116 18.78 -0.06 14.79
N ASP A 117 19.88 -0.34 14.09
CA ASP A 117 19.93 -1.26 12.95
C ASP A 117 19.77 -2.74 13.33
N ARG A 118 19.86 -3.09 14.62
CA ARG A 118 20.02 -4.49 15.06
C ARG A 118 18.74 -5.15 15.56
N THR A 119 17.64 -4.40 15.65
CA THR A 119 16.36 -4.98 16.08
C THR A 119 15.70 -5.75 14.94
N ALA A 120 15.05 -6.88 15.25
CA ALA A 120 14.31 -7.67 14.26
C ALA A 120 13.26 -6.83 13.52
N VAL A 121 12.58 -5.95 14.26
CA VAL A 121 11.59 -5.01 13.69
C VAL A 121 12.21 -4.00 12.71
N ALA A 122 13.43 -3.51 12.97
CA ALA A 122 14.12 -2.61 12.03
C ALA A 122 14.46 -3.32 10.72
N HIS A 123 14.87 -4.59 10.79
CA HIS A 123 15.10 -5.40 9.60
C HIS A 123 13.83 -5.60 8.77
N VAL A 124 12.71 -5.95 9.43
CA VAL A 124 11.41 -6.10 8.76
C VAL A 124 10.96 -4.79 8.11
N ILE A 125 11.07 -3.66 8.79
CA ILE A 125 10.67 -2.36 8.22
C ILE A 125 11.49 -2.03 6.95
N ARG A 126 12.80 -2.31 6.94
CA ARG A 126 13.64 -2.10 5.75
C ARG A 126 13.29 -3.03 4.61
N GLN A 127 13.10 -4.32 4.89
CA GLN A 127 12.69 -5.29 3.88
C GLN A 127 11.35 -4.88 3.23
N GLN A 128 10.38 -4.46 4.04
CA GLN A 128 9.10 -3.97 3.54
C GLN A 128 9.26 -2.67 2.72
N ALA A 129 10.13 -1.75 3.15
CA ALA A 129 10.42 -0.53 2.39
C ALA A 129 11.03 -0.83 1.01
N GLU A 130 11.93 -1.81 0.90
CA GLU A 130 12.51 -2.26 -0.38
C GLU A 130 11.43 -2.83 -1.30
N LEU A 131 10.61 -3.75 -0.81
CA LEU A 131 9.52 -4.34 -1.58
C LEU A 131 8.49 -3.30 -2.01
N GLN A 132 8.13 -2.37 -1.11
CA GLN A 132 7.25 -1.26 -1.43
C GLN A 132 7.85 -0.36 -2.52
N TYR A 133 9.16 -0.09 -2.47
CA TYR A 133 9.83 0.69 -3.51
C TYR A 133 9.77 -0.01 -4.89
N MET A 134 9.89 -1.34 -4.92
CA MET A 134 9.69 -2.11 -6.15
C MET A 134 8.26 -2.01 -6.66
N ALA A 135 7.25 -2.09 -5.76
CA ALA A 135 5.84 -1.93 -6.11
C ALA A 135 5.54 -0.51 -6.67
N TYR A 136 6.08 0.53 -6.04
CA TYR A 136 5.98 1.91 -6.51
C TYR A 136 6.52 2.05 -7.94
N ASN A 137 7.70 1.50 -8.23
CA ASN A 137 8.29 1.59 -9.57
C ASN A 137 7.49 0.80 -10.60
N HIS A 138 6.97 -0.38 -10.23
CA HIS A 138 6.10 -1.13 -11.12
C HIS A 138 4.81 -0.34 -11.45
N MET A 139 4.16 0.27 -10.45
CA MET A 139 2.98 1.11 -10.71
C MET A 139 3.30 2.32 -11.57
N LYS A 140 4.44 2.97 -11.34
CA LYS A 140 4.90 4.08 -12.17
C LYS A 140 5.01 3.65 -13.64
N THR A 141 5.64 2.50 -13.90
CA THR A 141 5.73 1.93 -15.26
C THR A 141 4.35 1.66 -15.86
N LEU A 142 3.39 1.12 -15.09
CA LEU A 142 2.03 0.86 -15.58
C LEU A 142 1.31 2.16 -15.98
N VAL A 143 1.43 3.22 -15.19
CA VAL A 143 0.87 4.55 -15.52
C VAL A 143 1.50 5.11 -16.80
N GLU A 144 2.84 5.05 -16.90
CA GLU A 144 3.58 5.56 -18.06
C GLU A 144 3.18 4.80 -19.34
N CYS A 145 3.18 3.47 -19.33
CA CYS A 145 2.79 2.66 -20.49
C CYS A 145 1.35 2.93 -20.93
N ASN A 146 0.42 3.05 -19.98
CA ASN A 146 -0.99 3.32 -20.29
C ASN A 146 -1.19 4.73 -20.89
N SER A 147 -0.40 5.71 -20.46
CA SER A 147 -0.42 7.08 -21.01
C SER A 147 0.09 7.13 -22.46
N TYR A 148 1.08 6.31 -22.82
CA TYR A 148 1.56 6.22 -24.20
C TYR A 148 0.53 5.59 -25.15
N HIS A 149 -0.22 4.58 -24.68
CA HIS A 149 -1.24 3.92 -25.50
C HIS A 149 -2.44 4.82 -25.80
N THR A 150 -2.79 5.74 -24.90
CA THR A 150 -3.91 6.67 -25.09
C THR A 150 -3.58 7.87 -25.97
N GLN A 151 -2.29 8.19 -26.18
CA GLN A 151 -1.84 9.25 -27.11
C GLN A 151 -1.63 8.76 -28.54
N ALA A 152 -1.59 7.45 -28.77
CA ALA A 152 -1.31 6.83 -30.06
C ALA A 152 -2.57 6.41 -30.86
N GLY A 153 -3.77 6.63 -30.32
CA GLY A 153 -5.06 6.34 -30.95
C GLY A 153 -5.89 7.60 -31.14
#